data_AF-A0A5E6U244-F1
#
_entry.id   AF-A0A5E6U244-F1
#
_cell.length_a   1.000
_cell.length_b   1.000
_cell.length_c   1.000
_cell.angle_alpha   90.00
_cell.angle_beta   90.00
_cell.angle_gamma   90.00
#
_symmetry.space_group_name_H-M   'P 1'
#
loop_
_entity.id
_entity.type
_entity.pdbx_description
1 polymer ?
#
loop_
_entity_poly.entity_id
_entity_poly.type
_entity_poly.pdbx_seq_one_letter_code
_entity_poly.pdbx_strand_id
1 'polypeptide(L)'
;MEPKAYALELNAQLSYLFTYTRLINEVDVAAALFGEFRGSQDAGWNTVATAHDVFHELRTLANKGSPLTLPEIRQLLCLYSQLSEAGGVYEGLLNTMQVAQLKPYNLWPFQNLVRIRKEPRAVIGPNANLMFRRLAQVASDIGLVGLSTLLEMAFRDDIRNAIAHADYILMRDGLRVRRRNGGQPLLVTNSQLVAALQISMFFFELLRNAQQAIMLSYRPARTVIGRMSENLPMPWTIESTNTGLSISSSSPGTVVDAAYKRQQRINDLLGGRVISVYLSPETVVPTGLFEEAYSSGFDVLKIDFATESKLKDLLREVTESGLWDLRFEQRDNADGALMASPFGFRLITSGAEFKSWLPPVEALRFE
;
A
#
# COMPACT_ATOMS: atom_id res chain seq x y z
N MET A 1 13.89 -7.35 11.90
CA MET A 1 14.28 -7.30 10.47
C MET A 1 15.36 -6.26 10.32
N GLU A 2 16.41 -6.56 9.55
CA GLU A 2 17.45 -5.58 9.22
C GLU A 2 16.89 -4.48 8.30
N PRO A 3 17.28 -3.20 8.45
CA PRO A 3 16.71 -2.10 7.67
C PRO A 3 16.81 -2.27 6.15
N LYS A 4 17.91 -2.86 5.65
CA LYS A 4 18.08 -3.13 4.21
C LYS A 4 17.12 -4.21 3.70
N ALA A 5 16.89 -5.27 4.48
CA ALA A 5 15.92 -6.31 4.15
C ALA A 5 14.50 -5.71 4.12
N TYR A 6 14.17 -4.87 5.11
CA TYR A 6 12.92 -4.12 5.15
C TYR A 6 12.71 -3.28 3.88
N ALA A 7 13.74 -2.53 3.46
CA ALA A 7 13.65 -1.69 2.26
C ALA A 7 13.40 -2.52 0.98
N LEU A 8 14.11 -3.64 0.81
CA LEU A 8 13.94 -4.52 -0.35
C LEU A 8 12.53 -5.14 -0.40
N GLU A 9 12.05 -5.67 0.73
CA GLU A 9 10.72 -6.26 0.82
C GLU A 9 9.63 -5.20 0.63
N LEU A 10 9.78 -4.01 1.23
CA LEU A 10 8.83 -2.92 1.06
C LEU A 10 8.76 -2.44 -0.39
N ASN A 11 9.89 -2.30 -1.06
CA ASN A 11 9.91 -1.90 -2.47
C ASN A 11 9.16 -2.91 -3.35
N ALA A 12 9.34 -4.21 -3.11
CA ALA A 12 8.59 -5.24 -3.80
C ALA A 12 7.09 -5.13 -3.52
N GLN A 13 6.69 -5.04 -2.25
CA GLN A 13 5.28 -5.00 -1.84
C GLN A 13 4.56 -3.72 -2.30
N LEU A 14 5.23 -2.57 -2.30
CA LEU A 14 4.69 -1.32 -2.86
C LEU A 14 4.56 -1.41 -4.38
N SER A 15 5.54 -2.00 -5.07
CA SER A 15 5.44 -2.26 -6.51
C SER A 15 4.23 -3.12 -6.83
N TYR A 16 4.01 -4.20 -6.06
CA TYR A 16 2.83 -5.06 -6.20
C TYR A 16 1.54 -4.28 -5.98
N LEU A 17 1.42 -3.58 -4.85
CA LEU A 17 0.24 -2.79 -4.52
C LEU A 17 -0.12 -1.83 -5.65
N PHE A 18 0.81 -0.97 -6.04
CA PHE A 18 0.53 0.09 -7.00
C PHE A 18 0.33 -0.42 -8.43
N THR A 19 1.04 -1.47 -8.86
CA THR A 19 0.79 -2.07 -10.17
C THR A 19 -0.60 -2.71 -10.23
N TYR A 20 -0.97 -3.47 -9.20
CA TYR A 20 -2.27 -4.14 -9.16
C TYR A 20 -3.42 -3.15 -9.04
N THR A 21 -3.36 -2.19 -8.14
CA THR A 21 -4.47 -1.23 -7.95
C THR A 21 -4.67 -0.33 -9.16
N ARG A 22 -3.60 0.03 -9.89
CA ARG A 22 -3.71 0.79 -11.14
C ARG A 22 -4.46 0.02 -12.21
N LEU A 23 -4.24 -1.30 -12.31
CA LEU A 23 -5.02 -2.13 -13.24
C LEU A 23 -6.48 -2.23 -12.80
N ILE A 24 -6.74 -2.35 -11.50
CA ILE A 24 -8.11 -2.50 -10.97
C ILE A 24 -8.96 -1.24 -11.21
N ASN A 25 -8.47 -0.08 -10.79
CA ASN A 25 -9.10 1.21 -11.07
C ASN A 25 -8.06 2.35 -11.04
N GLU A 26 -7.52 2.66 -12.21
CA GLU A 26 -6.46 3.65 -12.34
C GLU A 26 -6.89 5.06 -11.91
N VAL A 27 -8.14 5.44 -12.12
CA VAL A 27 -8.64 6.80 -11.81
C VAL A 27 -8.70 7.02 -10.30
N ASP A 28 -9.17 6.02 -9.54
CA ASP A 28 -9.16 6.09 -8.07
C ASP A 28 -7.74 6.05 -7.50
N VAL A 29 -6.82 5.31 -8.14
CA VAL A 29 -5.40 5.37 -7.74
C VAL A 29 -4.84 6.77 -7.95
N ALA A 30 -5.11 7.39 -9.10
CA ALA A 30 -4.67 8.76 -9.37
C ALA A 30 -5.22 9.75 -8.34
N ALA A 31 -6.49 9.62 -7.95
CA ALA A 31 -7.06 10.41 -6.85
C ALA A 31 -6.35 10.12 -5.51
N ALA A 32 -6.02 8.85 -5.22
CA ALA A 32 -5.35 8.46 -3.99
C ALA A 32 -3.88 8.91 -3.88
N LEU A 33 -3.24 9.35 -4.98
CA LEU A 33 -1.86 9.87 -4.94
C LEU A 33 -1.74 11.17 -4.15
N PHE A 34 -2.84 11.89 -3.99
CA PHE A 34 -2.91 13.08 -3.17
C PHE A 34 -3.47 12.73 -1.79
N GLY A 35 -2.67 13.01 -0.77
CA GLY A 35 -3.02 12.62 0.59
C GLY A 35 -4.19 13.40 1.21
N GLU A 36 -4.50 14.61 0.74
CA GLU A 36 -5.53 15.46 1.35
C GLU A 36 -6.27 16.33 0.33
N PHE A 37 -7.60 16.21 0.25
CA PHE A 37 -8.50 17.11 -0.52
C PHE A 37 -9.65 17.65 0.34
N ARG A 38 -9.53 17.57 1.67
CA ARG A 38 -10.56 18.04 2.61
C ARG A 38 -10.04 19.22 3.42
N GLY A 39 -10.96 20.08 3.86
CA GLY A 39 -10.62 21.30 4.61
C GLY A 39 -10.26 22.47 3.70
N SER A 40 -9.50 23.42 4.23
CA SER A 40 -9.03 24.57 3.44
C SER A 40 -8.15 24.08 2.30
N GLN A 41 -8.49 24.46 1.06
CA GLN A 41 -7.73 24.10 -0.14
C GLN A 41 -6.79 25.24 -0.59
N ASP A 42 -6.74 26.33 0.19
CA ASP A 42 -5.83 27.44 -0.06
C ASP A 42 -4.37 27.00 0.16
N ALA A 43 -3.44 27.70 -0.51
CA ALA A 43 -2.02 27.45 -0.36
C ALA A 43 -1.59 27.49 1.13
N GLY A 44 -0.83 26.48 1.56
CA GLY A 44 -0.37 26.33 2.95
C GLY A 44 -1.21 25.41 3.84
N TRP A 45 -2.35 24.90 3.35
CA TRP A 45 -3.22 23.99 4.10
C TRP A 45 -3.09 22.52 3.65
N ASN A 46 -1.87 22.01 3.61
CA ASN A 46 -1.59 20.63 3.19
C ASN A 46 -0.57 19.97 4.14
N THR A 47 -1.01 19.00 4.94
CA THR A 47 -0.13 18.33 5.91
C THR A 47 0.83 17.34 5.26
N VAL A 48 0.53 16.88 4.03
CA VAL A 48 1.45 16.06 3.22
C VAL A 48 2.71 16.85 2.88
N ALA A 49 2.56 18.14 2.54
CA ALA A 49 3.69 19.02 2.28
C ALA A 49 4.60 19.13 3.52
N THR A 50 4.00 19.37 4.69
CA THR A 50 4.73 19.38 5.97
C THR A 50 5.41 18.04 6.26
N ALA A 51 4.77 16.91 5.96
CA ALA A 51 5.38 15.59 6.14
C ALA A 51 6.63 15.41 5.25
N HIS A 52 6.62 15.94 4.03
CA HIS A 52 7.80 15.96 3.16
C HIS A 52 8.91 16.86 3.72
N ASP A 53 8.58 18.04 4.23
CA ASP A 53 9.56 18.94 4.86
C ASP A 53 10.21 18.28 6.08
N VAL A 54 9.41 17.68 6.97
CA VAL A 54 9.89 16.92 8.14
C VAL A 54 10.79 15.77 7.73
N PHE A 55 10.43 15.04 6.67
CA PHE A 55 11.27 13.97 6.14
C PHE A 55 12.61 14.50 5.61
N HIS A 56 12.61 15.64 4.91
CA HIS A 56 13.83 16.29 4.44
C HIS A 56 14.73 16.76 5.59
N GLU A 57 14.15 17.36 6.63
CA GLU A 57 14.87 17.74 7.85
C GLU A 57 15.46 16.52 8.56
N LEU A 58 14.68 15.44 8.70
CA LEU A 58 15.11 14.19 9.30
C LEU A 58 16.30 13.59 8.54
N ARG A 59 16.22 13.54 7.20
CA ARG A 59 17.29 13.04 6.34
C ARG A 59 18.55 13.90 6.44
N THR A 60 18.40 15.22 6.44
CA THR A 60 19.52 16.16 6.57
C THR A 60 20.27 15.93 7.88
N LEU A 61 19.53 15.81 8.98
CA LEU A 61 20.13 15.58 10.29
C LEU A 61 20.76 14.19 10.41
N ALA A 62 20.11 13.15 9.89
CA ALA A 62 20.63 11.79 9.86
C ALA A 62 21.93 11.67 9.05
N ASN A 63 22.08 12.48 8.00
CA ASN A 63 23.22 12.44 7.07
C ASN A 63 24.30 13.50 7.37
N LYS A 64 24.31 14.10 8.57
CA LYS A 64 25.27 15.15 8.96
C LYS A 64 26.74 14.73 8.86
N GLY A 65 27.04 13.42 8.83
CA GLY A 65 28.40 12.88 8.67
C GLY A 65 29.32 13.01 9.90
N SER A 66 28.93 13.80 10.90
CA SER A 66 29.57 13.89 12.22
C SER A 66 28.67 13.25 13.30
N PRO A 67 29.23 12.77 14.42
CA PRO A 67 28.43 12.24 15.51
C PRO A 67 27.42 13.27 16.02
N LEU A 68 26.15 12.86 16.15
CA LEU A 68 25.09 13.72 16.66
C LEU A 68 25.27 13.99 18.15
N THR A 69 25.05 15.24 18.55
CA THR A 69 24.96 15.64 19.95
C THR A 69 23.62 15.18 20.57
N LEU A 70 23.52 15.15 21.90
CA LEU A 70 22.26 14.78 22.58
C LEU A 70 21.06 15.67 22.17
N PRO A 71 21.19 17.00 22.04
CA PRO A 71 20.11 17.84 21.51
C PRO A 71 19.70 17.46 20.09
N GLU A 72 20.65 17.13 19.22
CA GLU A 72 20.37 16.72 17.83
C GLU A 72 19.68 15.36 17.77
N ILE A 73 20.10 14.40 18.59
CA ILE A 73 19.39 13.11 18.70
C ILE A 73 17.94 13.35 19.17
N ARG A 74 17.73 14.27 20.12
CA ARG A 74 16.37 14.63 20.55
C ARG A 74 15.56 15.24 19.41
N GLN A 75 16.13 16.17 18.65
CA GLN A 75 15.46 16.75 17.48
C GLN A 75 15.11 15.68 16.45
N LEU A 76 16.04 14.77 16.17
CA LEU A 76 15.84 13.66 15.24
C LEU A 76 14.67 12.76 15.69
N LEU A 77 14.60 12.42 16.98
CA LEU A 77 13.51 11.63 17.55
C LEU A 77 12.16 12.38 17.53
N CYS A 78 12.16 13.70 17.70
CA CYS A 78 10.96 14.53 17.53
C CYS A 78 10.45 14.48 16.08
N LEU A 79 11.34 14.65 15.10
CA LEU A 79 11.00 14.57 13.68
C LEU A 79 10.47 13.18 13.30
N TYR A 80 11.09 12.12 13.82
CA TYR A 80 10.59 10.75 13.68
C TYR A 80 9.15 10.59 14.22
N SER A 81 8.89 11.13 15.42
CA SER A 81 7.55 11.09 16.02
C SER A 81 6.54 11.89 15.19
N GLN A 82 6.93 13.06 14.68
CA GLN A 82 6.08 13.89 13.83
C GLN A 82 5.74 13.19 12.51
N LEU A 83 6.74 12.55 11.88
CA LEU A 83 6.53 11.81 10.65
C LEU A 83 5.55 10.66 10.84
N SER A 84 5.64 9.94 11.97
CA SER A 84 4.70 8.85 12.30
C SER A 84 3.24 9.29 12.41
N GLU A 85 2.99 10.59 12.63
CA GLU A 85 1.66 11.18 12.79
C GLU A 85 1.16 11.87 11.51
N ALA A 86 1.89 11.74 10.39
CA ALA A 86 1.58 12.38 9.11
C ALA A 86 0.35 11.75 8.41
N GLY A 87 -0.83 11.95 9.00
CA GLY A 87 -2.09 11.33 8.59
C GLY A 87 -2.39 11.47 7.10
N GLY A 88 -2.16 12.65 6.50
CA GLY A 88 -2.42 12.88 5.08
C GLY A 88 -1.67 11.90 4.16
N VAL A 89 -0.42 11.57 4.46
CA VAL A 89 0.37 10.60 3.66
C VAL A 89 -0.29 9.21 3.70
N TYR A 90 -0.82 8.85 4.86
CA TYR A 90 -1.41 7.54 5.12
C TYR A 90 -2.85 7.42 4.63
N GLU A 91 -3.57 8.54 4.51
CA GLU A 91 -4.89 8.58 3.87
C GLU A 91 -4.79 8.17 2.40
N GLY A 92 -3.80 8.68 1.66
CA GLY A 92 -3.54 8.28 0.28
C GLY A 92 -3.18 6.78 0.14
N LEU A 93 -2.32 6.26 1.04
CA LEU A 93 -1.98 4.85 1.04
C LEU A 93 -3.20 3.95 1.35
N LEU A 94 -4.05 4.34 2.30
CA LEU A 94 -5.27 3.60 2.61
C LEU A 94 -6.24 3.59 1.43
N ASN A 95 -6.47 4.74 0.80
CA ASN A 95 -7.31 4.83 -0.40
C ASN A 95 -6.75 3.94 -1.53
N THR A 96 -5.43 3.92 -1.72
CA THR A 96 -4.79 3.05 -2.73
C THR A 96 -5.10 1.58 -2.47
N MET A 97 -4.96 1.09 -1.23
CA MET A 97 -5.29 -0.30 -0.90
C MET A 97 -6.78 -0.62 -1.06
N GLN A 98 -7.65 0.35 -0.76
CA GLN A 98 -9.11 0.19 -0.88
C GLN A 98 -9.59 0.02 -2.32
N VAL A 99 -8.81 0.48 -3.31
CA VAL A 99 -9.08 0.21 -4.73
C VAL A 99 -9.17 -1.29 -5.01
N ALA A 100 -8.34 -2.12 -4.38
CA ALA A 100 -8.39 -3.57 -4.59
C ALA A 100 -9.70 -4.20 -4.11
N GLN A 101 -10.43 -3.52 -3.22
CA GLN A 101 -11.76 -3.91 -2.74
C GLN A 101 -12.90 -3.22 -3.51
N LEU A 102 -12.59 -2.54 -4.61
CA LEU A 102 -13.52 -1.72 -5.40
C LEU A 102 -14.26 -0.66 -4.57
N LYS A 103 -13.64 -0.22 -3.47
CA LYS A 103 -14.17 0.86 -2.66
C LYS A 103 -13.89 2.19 -3.35
N PRO A 104 -14.87 3.10 -3.37
CA PRO A 104 -14.68 4.40 -3.96
C PRO A 104 -13.61 5.18 -3.20
N TYR A 105 -12.88 6.05 -3.91
CA TYR A 105 -12.02 7.03 -3.27
C TYR A 105 -12.77 7.80 -2.16
N ASN A 106 -12.19 7.83 -0.96
CA ASN A 106 -12.76 8.46 0.21
C ASN A 106 -11.87 9.61 0.70
N LEU A 107 -12.45 10.80 0.80
CA LEU A 107 -11.77 12.01 1.28
C LEU A 107 -11.29 11.90 2.74
N TRP A 108 -11.90 11.02 3.54
CA TRP A 108 -11.55 10.82 4.94
C TRP A 108 -11.56 9.33 5.31
N PRO A 109 -10.56 8.55 4.83
CA PRO A 109 -10.61 7.09 4.89
C PRO A 109 -10.42 6.53 6.31
N PHE A 110 -9.97 7.34 7.27
CA PHE A 110 -9.86 7.00 8.69
C PHE A 110 -11.02 7.51 9.56
N GLN A 111 -12.10 8.03 8.98
CA GLN A 111 -13.22 8.62 9.73
C GLN A 111 -13.78 7.69 10.80
N ASN A 112 -13.87 6.38 10.51
CA ASN A 112 -14.41 5.38 11.43
C ASN A 112 -13.52 5.10 12.65
N LEU A 113 -12.28 5.58 12.67
CA LEU A 113 -11.35 5.45 13.79
C LEU A 113 -11.43 6.62 14.79
N VAL A 114 -12.13 7.68 14.39
CA VAL A 114 -12.26 8.91 15.16
C VAL A 114 -13.15 8.67 16.37
N ARG A 115 -12.74 9.21 17.52
CA ARG A 115 -13.52 9.12 18.76
C ARG A 115 -14.18 10.45 19.06
N ILE A 116 -15.43 10.40 19.50
CA ILE A 116 -16.14 11.58 19.98
C ILE A 116 -16.11 11.54 21.52
N ARG A 117 -15.34 12.45 22.12
CA ARG A 117 -15.40 12.67 23.57
C ARG A 117 -16.73 13.33 23.90
N LYS A 118 -17.42 12.84 24.94
CA LYS A 118 -18.73 13.39 25.34
C LYS A 118 -18.60 14.78 25.97
N GLU A 119 -17.65 14.97 26.87
CA GLU A 119 -17.45 16.25 27.59
C GLU A 119 -15.97 16.59 27.83
N PRO A 120 -15.46 17.76 27.38
CA PRO A 120 -16.09 18.63 26.38
C PRO A 120 -16.24 17.88 25.04
N ARG A 121 -17.27 18.23 24.25
CA ARG A 121 -17.51 17.59 22.95
C ARG A 121 -16.34 17.90 22.01
N ALA A 122 -15.48 16.92 21.82
CA ALA A 122 -14.28 17.05 21.00
C ALA A 122 -14.14 15.83 20.11
N VAL A 123 -13.83 16.07 18.85
CA VAL A 123 -13.48 15.04 17.88
C VAL A 123 -11.99 14.74 18.05
N ILE A 124 -11.67 13.52 18.46
CA ILE A 124 -10.31 13.05 18.68
C ILE A 124 -9.93 12.18 17.50
N GLY A 125 -9.00 12.67 16.67
CA GLY A 125 -8.45 11.91 15.55
C GLY A 125 -7.78 10.60 16.01
N PRO A 126 -7.65 9.62 15.12
CA PRO A 126 -6.89 8.41 15.41
C PRO A 126 -5.42 8.76 15.65
N ASN A 127 -4.79 8.02 16.56
CA ASN A 127 -3.34 8.09 16.73
C ASN A 127 -2.65 7.20 15.67
N ALA A 128 -1.36 7.42 15.41
CA ALA A 128 -0.60 6.63 14.44
C ALA A 128 -0.74 5.12 14.61
N ASN A 129 -0.69 4.58 15.83
CA ASN A 129 -0.78 3.13 16.05
C ASN A 129 -2.10 2.58 15.52
N LEU A 130 -3.21 3.30 15.72
CA LEU A 130 -4.51 2.89 15.19
C LEU A 130 -4.56 3.01 13.65
N MET A 131 -3.94 4.05 13.09
CA MET A 131 -3.82 4.21 11.63
C MET A 131 -2.99 3.09 10.99
N PHE A 132 -1.80 2.79 11.51
CA PHE A 132 -0.92 1.72 11.00
C PHE A 132 -1.52 0.33 11.17
N ARG A 133 -2.20 0.05 12.29
CA ARG A 133 -2.97 -1.20 12.42
C ARG A 133 -4.08 -1.29 11.39
N ARG A 134 -4.76 -0.18 11.09
CA ARG A 134 -5.79 -0.17 10.05
C ARG A 134 -5.18 -0.39 8.66
N LEU A 135 -4.04 0.23 8.36
CA LEU A 135 -3.31 0.00 7.11
C LEU A 135 -2.88 -1.47 6.98
N ALA A 136 -2.26 -2.04 8.03
CA ALA A 136 -1.85 -3.44 8.06
C ALA A 136 -3.02 -4.41 7.89
N GLN A 137 -4.15 -4.14 8.58
CA GLN A 137 -5.36 -4.95 8.43
C GLN A 137 -5.86 -4.91 6.97
N VAL A 138 -5.96 -3.72 6.36
CA VAL A 138 -6.46 -3.60 4.99
C VAL A 138 -5.50 -4.25 3.99
N ALA A 139 -4.18 -4.12 4.18
CA ALA A 139 -3.20 -4.85 3.39
C ALA A 139 -3.39 -6.37 3.47
N SER A 140 -3.65 -6.90 4.67
CA SER A 140 -3.97 -8.32 4.86
C SER A 140 -5.31 -8.69 4.21
N ASP A 141 -6.34 -7.86 4.34
CA ASP A 141 -7.69 -8.09 3.78
C ASP A 141 -7.67 -8.20 2.25
N ILE A 142 -6.72 -7.52 1.59
CA ILE A 142 -6.54 -7.59 0.12
C ILE A 142 -5.53 -8.67 -0.29
N GLY A 143 -4.98 -9.43 0.66
CA GLY A 143 -4.06 -10.54 0.40
C GLY A 143 -2.58 -10.15 0.30
N LEU A 144 -2.19 -8.93 0.66
CA LEU A 144 -0.79 -8.47 0.71
C LEU A 144 -0.25 -8.58 2.15
N VAL A 145 -0.08 -9.80 2.65
CA VAL A 145 0.39 -10.07 4.03
C VAL A 145 1.84 -9.63 4.27
N GLY A 146 2.66 -9.61 3.21
CA GLY A 146 4.01 -9.04 3.27
C GLY A 146 3.96 -7.54 3.58
N LEU A 147 3.14 -6.79 2.83
CA LEU A 147 2.91 -5.36 3.11
C LEU A 147 2.33 -5.14 4.50
N SER A 148 1.38 -5.97 4.92
CA SER A 148 0.77 -5.90 6.26
C SER A 148 1.83 -5.95 7.37
N THR A 149 2.73 -6.94 7.30
CA THR A 149 3.83 -7.12 8.26
C THR A 149 4.78 -5.93 8.27
N LEU A 150 5.14 -5.40 7.09
CA LEU A 150 6.04 -4.25 6.98
C LEU A 150 5.42 -2.98 7.56
N LEU A 151 4.11 -2.76 7.37
CA LEU A 151 3.40 -1.62 7.93
C LEU A 151 3.38 -1.63 9.46
N GLU A 152 3.26 -2.80 10.10
CA GLU A 152 3.37 -2.92 11.56
C GLU A 152 4.77 -2.56 12.09
N MET A 153 5.79 -2.67 11.25
CA MET A 153 7.18 -2.40 11.59
C MET A 153 7.64 -0.96 11.27
N ALA A 154 6.90 -0.24 10.43
CA ALA A 154 7.31 1.07 9.88
C ALA A 154 7.66 2.10 10.97
N PHE A 155 6.92 2.09 12.06
CA PHE A 155 7.19 2.92 13.23
C PHE A 155 7.05 2.10 14.51
N ARG A 156 8.09 2.16 15.34
CA ARG A 156 8.06 1.58 16.67
C ARG A 156 7.22 2.41 17.64
N ASP A 157 6.15 1.78 18.14
CA ASP A 157 5.23 2.32 19.14
C ASP A 157 5.92 2.82 20.41
N ASP A 158 6.95 2.13 20.89
CA ASP A 158 7.65 2.46 22.13
C ASP A 158 8.46 3.75 22.02
N ILE A 159 9.20 3.95 20.92
CA ILE A 159 9.94 5.18 20.63
C ILE A 159 8.95 6.33 20.44
N ARG A 160 7.96 6.18 19.54
CA ARG A 160 6.97 7.22 19.25
C ARG A 160 6.27 7.69 20.52
N ASN A 161 5.65 6.78 21.27
CA ASN A 161 4.87 7.14 22.47
C ASN A 161 5.76 7.78 23.54
N ALA A 162 7.00 7.31 23.68
CA ALA A 162 7.94 7.90 24.63
C ALA A 162 8.25 9.36 24.26
N ILE A 163 8.51 9.65 22.99
CA ILE A 163 8.80 11.02 22.52
C ILE A 163 7.56 11.91 22.58
N ALA A 164 6.42 11.45 22.04
CA ALA A 164 5.17 12.21 22.00
C ALA A 164 4.67 12.64 23.39
N HIS A 165 4.96 11.86 24.43
CA HIS A 165 4.56 12.16 25.80
C HIS A 165 5.69 12.70 26.69
N ALA A 166 6.90 12.87 26.15
CA ALA A 166 8.10 13.19 26.93
C ALA A 166 8.34 12.21 28.10
N ASP A 167 8.11 10.92 27.84
CA ASP A 167 8.17 9.80 28.78
C ASP A 167 9.50 9.04 28.70
N TYR A 168 10.60 9.75 28.45
CA TYR A 168 11.91 9.17 28.19
C TYR A 168 13.06 9.85 28.91
N ILE A 169 14.16 9.13 29.00
CA ILE A 169 15.48 9.67 29.36
C ILE A 169 16.44 9.25 28.26
N LEU A 170 17.06 10.23 27.60
CA LEU A 170 18.07 10.00 26.58
C LEU A 170 19.46 10.02 27.22
N MET A 171 20.20 8.93 27.06
CA MET A 171 21.53 8.72 27.63
C MET A 171 22.50 8.24 26.53
N ARG A 172 23.79 8.10 26.85
CA ARG A 172 24.81 7.67 25.88
C ARG A 172 24.58 6.26 25.32
N ASP A 173 23.91 5.40 26.08
CA ASP A 173 23.59 4.01 25.72
C ASP A 173 22.27 3.86 24.95
N GLY A 174 21.43 4.91 24.93
CA GLY A 174 20.18 4.92 24.16
C GLY A 174 19.03 5.64 24.87
N LEU A 175 17.81 5.25 24.47
CA LEU A 175 16.56 5.81 24.94
C LEU A 175 15.94 4.91 26.01
N ARG A 176 15.83 5.43 27.24
CA ARG A 176 15.18 4.73 28.35
C ARG A 176 13.72 5.16 28.42
N VAL A 177 12.81 4.20 28.29
CA VAL A 177 11.36 4.41 28.32
C VAL A 177 10.81 3.92 29.65
N ARG A 178 10.17 4.81 30.40
CA ARG A 178 9.69 4.53 31.78
C ARG A 178 8.37 3.72 31.82
N ARG A 179 7.59 3.72 30.73
CA ARG A 179 6.23 3.11 30.62
C ARG A 179 5.30 3.54 31.78
N ARG A 180 4.85 4.80 31.76
CA ARG A 180 4.05 5.42 32.85
C ARG A 180 2.73 4.69 33.18
N ASN A 181 2.16 3.94 32.24
CA ASN A 181 0.88 3.24 32.41
C ASN A 181 1.02 1.77 32.82
N GLY A 182 2.18 1.39 33.39
CA GLY A 182 2.49 0.01 33.79
C GLY A 182 3.39 -0.71 32.77
N GLY A 183 4.14 -1.70 33.26
CA GLY A 183 5.13 -2.46 32.50
C GLY A 183 6.57 -2.24 32.98
N GLN A 184 7.48 -3.07 32.50
CA GLN A 184 8.90 -2.96 32.84
C GLN A 184 9.56 -1.82 32.07
N PRO A 185 10.48 -1.05 32.70
CA PRO A 185 11.32 -0.11 31.98
C PRO A 185 12.01 -0.77 30.79
N LEU A 186 12.13 -0.04 29.69
CA LEU A 186 12.74 -0.53 28.47
C LEU A 186 13.91 0.36 28.08
N LEU A 187 15.07 -0.24 27.81
CA LEU A 187 16.16 0.45 27.13
C LEU A 187 16.08 0.12 25.64
N VAL A 188 15.86 1.14 24.81
CA VAL A 188 16.06 1.07 23.37
C VAL A 188 17.49 1.52 23.10
N THR A 189 18.35 0.55 22.77
CA THR A 189 19.78 0.79 22.50
C THR A 189 19.98 1.70 21.29
N ASN A 190 21.16 2.33 21.17
CA ASN A 190 21.47 3.16 20.01
C ASN A 190 21.34 2.41 18.66
N SER A 191 21.77 1.15 18.59
CA SER A 191 21.62 0.34 17.36
C SER A 191 20.15 0.12 17.00
N GLN A 192 19.30 -0.13 17.99
CA GLN A 192 17.86 -0.25 17.81
C GLN A 192 17.19 1.07 17.41
N LEU A 193 17.66 2.22 17.93
CA LEU A 193 17.21 3.54 17.48
C LEU A 193 17.58 3.78 16.02
N VAL A 194 18.85 3.54 15.64
CA VAL A 194 19.33 3.69 14.26
C VAL A 194 18.51 2.82 13.31
N ALA A 195 18.30 1.54 13.66
CA ALA A 195 17.49 0.64 12.84
C ALA A 195 16.05 1.14 12.66
N ALA A 196 15.40 1.62 13.74
CA ALA A 196 14.05 2.15 13.67
C ALA A 196 13.94 3.41 12.78
N LEU A 197 14.92 4.30 12.89
CA LEU A 197 15.01 5.50 12.08
C LEU A 197 15.18 5.15 10.60
N GLN A 198 16.11 4.24 10.29
CA GLN A 198 16.33 3.78 8.92
C GLN A 198 15.09 3.11 8.32
N ILE A 199 14.41 2.24 9.08
CA ILE A 199 13.15 1.62 8.65
C ILE A 199 12.09 2.68 8.32
N SER A 200 11.89 3.67 9.20
CA SER A 200 10.91 4.74 8.96
C SER A 200 11.27 5.62 7.77
N MET A 201 12.57 5.89 7.57
CA MET A 201 13.05 6.67 6.43
C MET A 201 12.85 5.91 5.12
N PHE A 202 13.21 4.62 5.07
CA PHE A 202 12.97 3.78 3.91
C PHE A 202 11.48 3.66 3.61
N PHE A 203 10.64 3.53 4.64
CA PHE A 203 9.19 3.51 4.45
C PHE A 203 8.68 4.75 3.73
N PHE A 204 9.05 5.93 4.24
CA PHE A 204 8.58 7.18 3.70
C PHE A 204 9.16 7.48 2.31
N GLU A 205 10.45 7.21 2.10
CA GLU A 205 11.14 7.39 0.82
C GLU A 205 10.54 6.51 -0.28
N LEU A 206 10.38 5.21 -0.01
CA LEU A 206 9.86 4.27 -1.00
C LEU A 206 8.39 4.53 -1.33
N LEU A 207 7.56 4.88 -0.33
CA LEU A 207 6.17 5.27 -0.57
C LEU A 207 6.09 6.51 -1.46
N ARG A 208 6.86 7.56 -1.12
CA ARG A 208 6.92 8.79 -1.92
C ARG A 208 7.40 8.51 -3.35
N ASN A 209 8.46 7.71 -3.50
CA ASN A 209 9.02 7.38 -4.82
C ASN A 209 8.00 6.64 -5.68
N ALA A 210 7.28 5.67 -5.12
CA ALA A 210 6.22 4.95 -5.83
C ALA A 210 5.08 5.90 -6.26
N GLN A 211 4.61 6.77 -5.35
CA GLN A 211 3.57 7.77 -5.67
C GLN A 211 4.03 8.74 -6.77
N GLN A 212 5.27 9.25 -6.65
CA GLN A 212 5.84 10.17 -7.62
C GLN A 212 6.05 9.52 -9.00
N ALA A 213 6.52 8.28 -9.05
CA ALA A 213 6.69 7.55 -10.31
C ALA A 213 5.36 7.39 -11.06
N ILE A 214 4.27 7.09 -10.34
CA ILE A 214 2.93 6.98 -10.93
C ILE A 214 2.43 8.34 -11.38
N MET A 215 2.57 9.37 -10.55
CA MET A 215 2.19 10.74 -10.89
C MET A 215 2.90 11.18 -12.20
N LEU A 216 4.20 10.98 -12.30
CA LEU A 216 4.98 11.32 -13.49
C LEU A 216 4.60 10.50 -14.73
N SER A 217 4.00 9.32 -14.57
CA SER A 217 3.48 8.53 -15.70
C SER A 217 2.32 9.22 -16.44
N TYR A 218 1.71 10.24 -15.84
CA TYR A 218 0.67 11.09 -16.45
C TYR A 218 1.25 12.33 -17.14
N ARG A 219 2.54 12.29 -17.52
CA ARG A 219 3.21 13.31 -18.32
C ARG A 219 3.79 12.66 -19.60
N PRO A 220 3.19 12.88 -20.79
CA PRO A 220 2.07 13.79 -21.05
C PRO A 220 0.73 13.28 -20.50
N ALA A 221 -0.27 14.17 -20.47
CA ALA A 221 -1.63 13.83 -20.08
C ALA A 221 -2.15 12.60 -20.84
N ARG A 222 -2.91 11.75 -20.15
CA ARG A 222 -3.58 10.58 -20.75
C ARG A 222 -5.05 10.51 -20.38
N THR A 223 -5.84 9.96 -21.30
CA THR A 223 -7.26 9.66 -21.07
C THR A 223 -7.42 8.22 -20.60
N VAL A 224 -8.11 8.03 -19.49
CA VAL A 224 -8.39 6.73 -18.87
C VAL A 224 -9.89 6.55 -18.75
N ILE A 225 -10.43 5.42 -19.23
CA ILE A 225 -11.85 5.09 -19.03
C ILE A 225 -11.97 4.32 -17.72
N GLY A 226 -12.70 4.90 -16.76
CA GLY A 226 -12.81 4.31 -15.43
C GLY A 226 -13.81 5.02 -14.53
N ARG A 227 -13.99 4.49 -13.33
CA ARG A 227 -14.83 5.10 -12.29
C ARG A 227 -13.95 5.98 -11.42
N MET A 228 -14.41 7.19 -11.12
CA MET A 228 -13.83 8.01 -10.07
C MET A 228 -14.79 8.03 -8.90
N SER A 229 -14.40 7.45 -7.77
CA SER A 229 -15.25 7.27 -6.61
C SER A 229 -16.57 6.57 -6.99
N GLU A 230 -17.72 7.10 -6.56
CA GLU A 230 -19.04 6.54 -6.85
C GLU A 230 -19.57 6.87 -8.26
N ASN A 231 -18.84 7.64 -9.07
CA ASN A 231 -19.30 8.00 -10.42
C ASN A 231 -19.39 6.78 -11.36
N LEU A 232 -20.26 6.92 -12.37
CA LEU A 232 -20.35 5.98 -13.49
C LEU A 232 -19.04 6.00 -14.31
N PRO A 233 -18.67 4.89 -14.97
CA PRO A 233 -17.46 4.85 -15.78
C PRO A 233 -17.54 5.84 -16.94
N MET A 234 -16.51 6.65 -17.11
CA MET A 234 -16.40 7.64 -18.18
C MET A 234 -14.92 7.92 -18.47
N PRO A 235 -14.58 8.63 -19.57
CA PRO A 235 -13.22 9.02 -19.87
C PRO A 235 -12.78 10.16 -18.94
N TRP A 236 -11.63 9.99 -18.29
CA TRP A 236 -10.97 10.96 -17.42
C TRP A 236 -9.63 11.35 -18.01
N THR A 237 -9.38 12.63 -18.20
CA THR A 237 -8.06 13.17 -18.52
C THR A 237 -7.29 13.37 -17.22
N ILE A 238 -6.18 12.66 -17.09
CA ILE A 238 -5.27 12.75 -15.95
C ILE A 238 -3.94 13.33 -16.46
N GLU A 239 -3.48 14.39 -15.82
CA GLU A 239 -2.27 15.12 -16.20
C GLU A 239 -1.40 15.43 -14.98
N SER A 240 -0.10 15.15 -15.05
CA SER A 240 0.88 15.66 -14.10
C SER A 240 1.54 16.92 -14.65
N THR A 241 1.37 18.03 -13.93
CA THR A 241 1.99 19.33 -14.17
C THR A 241 3.12 19.57 -13.16
N ASN A 242 3.82 20.69 -13.30
CA ASN A 242 4.83 21.10 -12.31
C ASN A 242 4.20 21.52 -10.96
N THR A 243 2.89 21.80 -10.93
CA THR A 243 2.17 22.27 -9.74
C THR A 243 1.37 21.16 -9.05
N GLY A 244 1.24 19.99 -9.69
CA GLY A 244 0.53 18.84 -9.13
C GLY A 244 -0.01 17.93 -10.23
N LEU A 245 -1.04 17.17 -9.87
CA LEU A 245 -1.79 16.29 -10.74
C LEU A 245 -3.24 16.80 -10.90
N SER A 246 -3.75 16.80 -12.13
CA SER A 246 -5.10 17.22 -12.49
C SER A 246 -5.89 16.00 -12.95
N ILE A 247 -7.15 15.91 -12.52
CA ILE A 247 -8.11 14.89 -12.96
C ILE A 247 -9.36 15.63 -13.43
N SER A 248 -9.75 15.43 -14.68
CA SER A 248 -10.90 16.13 -15.27
C SER A 248 -11.66 15.22 -16.23
N SER A 249 -12.94 15.51 -16.45
CA SER A 249 -13.74 14.86 -17.48
C SER A 249 -14.65 15.89 -18.15
N SER A 250 -14.80 15.79 -19.47
CA SER A 250 -15.78 16.53 -20.27
C SER A 250 -16.89 15.62 -20.81
N SER A 251 -16.93 14.36 -20.34
CA SER A 251 -17.87 13.38 -20.84
C SER A 251 -19.30 13.73 -20.42
N PRO A 252 -20.27 13.75 -21.37
CA PRO A 252 -21.66 14.04 -21.03
C PRO A 252 -22.36 12.87 -20.31
N GLY A 253 -21.69 11.72 -20.17
CA GLY A 253 -22.25 10.54 -19.54
C GLY A 253 -21.32 9.35 -19.54
N THR A 254 -21.90 8.18 -19.27
CA THR A 254 -21.19 6.91 -19.15
C THR A 254 -20.57 6.47 -20.46
N VAL A 255 -19.30 6.09 -20.42
CA VAL A 255 -18.58 5.47 -21.54
C VAL A 255 -17.79 4.30 -21.00
N VAL A 256 -17.87 3.17 -21.70
CA VAL A 256 -17.09 1.96 -21.41
C VAL A 256 -16.48 1.43 -22.70
N ASP A 257 -15.24 0.96 -22.63
CA ASP A 257 -14.56 0.29 -23.73
C ASP A 257 -14.34 -1.20 -23.43
N ALA A 258 -13.68 -1.90 -24.36
CA ALA A 258 -13.38 -3.32 -24.20
C ALA A 258 -12.42 -3.59 -23.03
N ALA A 259 -11.43 -2.71 -22.82
CA ALA A 259 -10.45 -2.83 -21.76
C ALA A 259 -11.10 -2.71 -20.37
N TYR A 260 -11.95 -1.70 -20.18
CA TYR A 260 -12.75 -1.51 -18.96
C TYR A 260 -13.64 -2.73 -18.68
N LYS A 261 -14.39 -3.21 -19.68
CA LYS A 261 -15.27 -4.39 -19.52
C LYS A 261 -14.48 -5.65 -19.16
N ARG A 262 -13.33 -5.87 -19.78
CA ARG A 262 -12.43 -6.98 -19.46
C ARG A 262 -11.96 -6.88 -18.01
N GLN A 263 -11.48 -5.70 -17.60
CA GLN A 263 -10.97 -5.50 -16.26
C GLN A 263 -12.07 -5.64 -15.19
N GLN A 264 -13.27 -5.13 -15.47
CA GLN A 264 -14.43 -5.29 -14.59
C GLN A 264 -14.71 -6.77 -14.31
N ARG A 265 -14.73 -7.62 -15.35
CA ARG A 265 -14.92 -9.07 -15.19
C ARG A 265 -13.83 -9.73 -14.35
N ILE A 266 -12.57 -9.35 -14.56
CA ILE A 266 -11.45 -9.83 -13.74
C ILE A 266 -11.65 -9.42 -12.27
N ASN A 267 -11.98 -8.15 -12.03
CA ASN A 267 -12.19 -7.61 -10.69
C ASN A 267 -13.34 -8.32 -9.95
N ASP A 268 -14.45 -8.61 -10.65
CA ASP A 268 -15.60 -9.33 -10.09
C ASP A 268 -15.21 -10.74 -9.63
N LEU A 269 -14.25 -11.37 -10.32
CA LEU A 269 -13.76 -12.70 -10.00
C LEU A 269 -12.71 -12.70 -8.87
N LEU A 270 -11.97 -11.60 -8.68
CA LEU A 270 -10.93 -11.47 -7.66
C LEU A 270 -11.44 -11.40 -6.20
N GLY A 271 -12.74 -11.18 -5.98
CA GLY A 271 -13.34 -11.21 -4.64
C GLY A 271 -12.78 -10.16 -3.66
N GLY A 272 -12.28 -9.03 -4.16
CA GLY A 272 -11.68 -7.98 -3.34
C GLY A 272 -10.23 -8.24 -2.87
N ARG A 273 -9.57 -9.24 -3.46
CA ARG A 273 -8.18 -9.62 -3.21
C ARG A 273 -7.32 -9.36 -4.46
N VAL A 274 -6.01 -9.26 -4.31
CA VAL A 274 -5.12 -9.08 -5.48
C VAL A 274 -4.79 -10.39 -6.19
N ILE A 275 -4.91 -11.54 -5.52
CA ILE A 275 -4.68 -12.86 -6.11
C ILE A 275 -5.71 -13.86 -5.58
N SER A 276 -6.31 -14.62 -6.50
CA SER A 276 -7.24 -15.72 -6.21
C SER A 276 -6.82 -17.00 -6.92
N VAL A 277 -7.19 -18.16 -6.37
CA VAL A 277 -7.06 -19.47 -6.98
C VAL A 277 -8.42 -20.17 -7.00
N TYR A 278 -8.75 -20.83 -8.11
CA TYR A 278 -9.98 -21.58 -8.29
C TYR A 278 -9.66 -23.07 -8.30
N LEU A 279 -10.31 -23.81 -7.41
CA LEU A 279 -10.04 -25.23 -7.18
C LEU A 279 -11.32 -26.04 -7.41
N SER A 280 -11.17 -27.21 -8.00
CA SER A 280 -12.17 -28.27 -8.04
C SER A 280 -11.66 -29.48 -7.22
N PRO A 281 -12.51 -30.47 -6.89
CA PRO A 281 -12.07 -31.67 -6.17
C PRO A 281 -10.93 -32.45 -6.85
N GLU A 282 -10.79 -32.30 -8.16
CA GLU A 282 -9.76 -32.97 -8.98
C GLU A 282 -8.57 -32.06 -9.31
N THR A 283 -8.59 -30.80 -8.86
CA THR A 283 -7.50 -29.86 -9.15
C THR A 283 -6.24 -30.29 -8.42
N VAL A 284 -5.20 -30.60 -9.19
CA VAL A 284 -3.86 -30.87 -8.66
C VAL A 284 -3.19 -29.54 -8.36
N VAL A 285 -3.15 -29.17 -7.08
CA VAL A 285 -2.38 -27.99 -6.65
C VAL A 285 -0.90 -28.36 -6.59
N PRO A 286 -0.01 -27.61 -7.27
CA PRO A 286 1.42 -27.85 -7.17
C PRO A 286 1.90 -27.79 -5.72
N THR A 287 2.69 -28.78 -5.31
CA THR A 287 3.28 -28.85 -3.98
C THR A 287 4.06 -27.58 -3.66
N GLY A 288 3.81 -26.97 -2.49
CA GLY A 288 4.49 -25.77 -2.04
C GLY A 288 4.01 -24.45 -2.68
N LEU A 289 3.09 -24.46 -3.64
CA LEU A 289 2.63 -23.23 -4.32
C LEU A 289 2.16 -22.15 -3.34
N PHE A 290 1.33 -22.51 -2.36
CA PHE A 290 0.81 -21.55 -1.38
C PHE A 290 1.87 -21.09 -0.38
N GLU A 291 2.82 -21.95 -0.02
CA GLU A 291 3.95 -21.58 0.85
C GLU A 291 4.87 -20.60 0.14
N GLU A 292 5.14 -20.84 -1.15
CA GLU A 292 5.91 -19.92 -1.98
C GLU A 292 5.19 -18.59 -2.17
N ALA A 293 3.88 -18.59 -2.44
CA ALA A 293 3.09 -17.36 -2.53
C ALA A 293 3.13 -16.56 -1.22
N TYR A 294 2.96 -17.25 -0.08
CA TYR A 294 3.06 -16.65 1.25
C TYR A 294 4.45 -16.08 1.51
N SER A 295 5.51 -16.79 1.14
CA SER A 295 6.90 -16.31 1.25
C SER A 295 7.18 -15.08 0.37
N SER A 296 6.43 -14.92 -0.73
CA SER A 296 6.44 -13.73 -1.58
C SER A 296 5.53 -12.61 -1.06
N GLY A 297 4.90 -12.79 0.10
CA GLY A 297 4.07 -11.80 0.77
C GLY A 297 2.59 -11.84 0.39
N PHE A 298 2.09 -12.95 -0.16
CA PHE A 298 0.70 -13.09 -0.61
C PHE A 298 -0.11 -14.13 0.18
N ASP A 299 -1.29 -13.73 0.63
CA ASP A 299 -2.35 -14.64 1.09
C ASP A 299 -3.40 -14.80 0.00
N VAL A 300 -3.28 -15.91 -0.75
CA VAL A 300 -4.08 -16.22 -1.93
C VAL A 300 -5.49 -16.62 -1.52
N LEU A 301 -6.52 -15.93 -2.05
CA LEU A 301 -7.92 -16.31 -1.84
C LEU A 301 -8.21 -17.64 -2.53
N LYS A 302 -8.64 -18.65 -1.77
CA LYS A 302 -9.04 -19.96 -2.30
C LYS A 302 -10.53 -19.99 -2.55
N ILE A 303 -10.92 -20.32 -3.79
CA ILE A 303 -12.30 -20.43 -4.21
C ILE A 303 -12.54 -21.89 -4.61
N ASP A 304 -13.16 -22.64 -3.70
CA ASP A 304 -13.46 -24.05 -3.90
C ASP A 304 -14.80 -24.23 -4.63
N PHE A 305 -14.75 -24.84 -5.82
CA PHE A 305 -15.94 -25.25 -6.55
C PHE A 305 -16.41 -26.63 -6.11
N ALA A 306 -17.72 -26.76 -5.90
CA ALA A 306 -18.34 -28.03 -5.55
C ALA A 306 -18.23 -29.11 -6.64
N THR A 307 -18.08 -28.70 -7.91
CA THR A 307 -18.02 -29.61 -9.06
C THR A 307 -16.98 -29.17 -10.06
N GLU A 308 -16.37 -30.14 -10.76
CA GLU A 308 -15.41 -29.90 -11.85
C GLU A 308 -16.05 -29.11 -13.00
N SER A 309 -17.35 -29.28 -13.24
CA SER A 309 -18.09 -28.56 -14.28
C SER A 309 -18.00 -27.04 -14.11
N LYS A 310 -18.03 -26.52 -12.88
CA LYS A 310 -17.93 -25.07 -12.62
C LYS A 310 -16.56 -24.51 -12.97
N LEU A 311 -15.49 -25.27 -12.71
CA LEU A 311 -14.15 -24.88 -13.12
C LEU A 311 -14.01 -24.89 -14.65
N LYS A 312 -14.60 -25.89 -15.33
CA LYS A 312 -14.67 -25.95 -16.79
C LYS A 312 -15.47 -24.79 -17.39
N ASP A 313 -16.59 -24.43 -16.78
CA ASP A 313 -17.42 -23.28 -17.19
C ASP A 313 -16.63 -21.97 -17.03
N LEU A 314 -15.90 -21.79 -15.93
CA LEU A 314 -15.03 -20.65 -15.72
C LEU A 314 -13.90 -20.61 -16.75
N LEU A 315 -13.22 -21.73 -17.01
CA LEU A 315 -12.16 -21.80 -18.04
C LEU A 315 -12.68 -21.44 -19.44
N ARG A 316 -13.89 -21.90 -19.77
CA ARG A 316 -14.58 -21.51 -21.02
C ARG A 316 -14.83 -20.00 -21.04
N GLU A 317 -15.38 -19.43 -19.96
CA GLU A 317 -15.60 -17.98 -19.86
C GLU A 317 -14.31 -17.18 -20.01
N VAL A 318 -13.24 -17.58 -19.29
CA VAL A 318 -11.92 -16.94 -19.37
C VAL A 318 -11.42 -16.91 -20.81
N THR A 319 -11.61 -18.01 -21.54
CA THR A 319 -11.18 -18.14 -22.94
C THR A 319 -12.03 -17.30 -23.89
N GLU A 320 -13.36 -17.49 -23.84
CA GLU A 320 -14.31 -16.79 -24.72
C GLU A 320 -14.31 -15.27 -24.50
N SER A 321 -14.04 -14.83 -23.26
CA SER A 321 -14.02 -13.42 -22.88
C SER A 321 -12.63 -12.78 -22.92
N GLY A 322 -11.57 -13.53 -23.28
CA GLY A 322 -10.21 -13.02 -23.36
C GLY A 322 -9.64 -12.54 -22.02
N LEU A 323 -9.96 -13.22 -20.91
CA LEU A 323 -9.53 -12.84 -19.56
C LEU A 323 -8.13 -13.36 -19.19
N TRP A 324 -7.50 -14.15 -20.06
CA TRP A 324 -6.11 -14.60 -19.90
C TRP A 324 -5.13 -13.44 -19.78
N ASP A 325 -4.09 -13.61 -18.97
CA ASP A 325 -2.98 -12.66 -18.88
C ASP A 325 -2.18 -12.63 -20.18
N LEU A 326 -2.26 -11.52 -20.91
CA LEU A 326 -1.67 -11.36 -22.25
C LEU A 326 -0.14 -11.24 -22.24
N ARG A 327 0.49 -11.17 -21.07
CA ARG A 327 1.96 -11.11 -20.94
C ARG A 327 2.63 -12.46 -21.18
N PHE A 328 1.86 -13.55 -21.21
CA PHE A 328 2.35 -14.91 -21.33
C PHE A 328 1.59 -15.68 -22.40
N GLU A 329 2.28 -16.61 -23.05
CA GLU A 329 1.63 -17.56 -23.96
C GLU A 329 0.73 -18.51 -23.16
N GLN A 330 -0.47 -18.75 -23.68
CA GLN A 330 -1.39 -19.72 -23.11
C GLN A 330 -0.85 -21.12 -23.37
N ARG A 331 -0.90 -21.98 -22.35
CA ARG A 331 -0.59 -23.39 -22.51
C ARG A 331 -1.87 -24.16 -22.75
N ASP A 332 -1.85 -25.05 -23.72
CA ASP A 332 -2.96 -25.95 -24.02
C ASP A 332 -3.16 -27.05 -22.95
N ASN A 333 -2.18 -27.22 -22.04
CA ASN A 333 -2.20 -28.29 -21.05
C ASN A 333 -2.86 -27.86 -19.72
N ALA A 334 -3.78 -28.70 -19.25
CA ALA A 334 -4.64 -28.49 -18.08
C ALA A 334 -3.96 -28.72 -16.71
N ASP A 335 -2.67 -29.09 -16.69
CA ASP A 335 -1.98 -29.40 -15.44
C ASP A 335 -1.54 -28.10 -14.75
N GLY A 336 -2.37 -27.56 -13.87
CA GLY A 336 -2.03 -26.38 -13.07
C GLY A 336 -3.20 -25.83 -12.27
N ALA A 337 -2.89 -25.02 -11.25
CA ALA A 337 -3.92 -24.28 -10.52
C ALA A 337 -4.33 -23.03 -11.31
N LEU A 338 -5.62 -22.87 -11.59
CA LEU A 338 -6.14 -21.66 -12.24
C LEU A 338 -6.10 -20.51 -11.24
N MET A 339 -5.25 -19.52 -11.48
CA MET A 339 -5.10 -18.34 -10.65
C MET A 339 -5.52 -17.07 -11.41
N ALA A 340 -6.04 -16.09 -10.69
CA ALA A 340 -6.37 -14.77 -11.21
C ALA A 340 -5.61 -13.67 -10.46
N SER A 341 -5.17 -12.67 -11.20
CA SER A 341 -4.67 -11.38 -10.70
C SER A 341 -5.25 -10.26 -11.56
N PRO A 342 -5.04 -8.97 -11.23
CA PRO A 342 -5.48 -7.86 -12.06
C PRO A 342 -5.00 -7.90 -13.52
N PHE A 343 -3.92 -8.63 -13.83
CA PHE A 343 -3.49 -8.82 -15.24
C PHE A 343 -4.40 -9.78 -16.02
N GLY A 344 -5.06 -10.70 -15.33
CA GLY A 344 -5.86 -11.77 -15.92
C GLY A 344 -5.62 -13.12 -15.26
N PHE A 345 -6.10 -14.15 -15.93
CA PHE A 345 -6.00 -15.54 -15.52
C PHE A 345 -4.72 -16.21 -16.02
N ARG A 346 -4.24 -17.20 -15.28
CA ARG A 346 -3.12 -18.06 -15.66
C ARG A 346 -3.22 -19.43 -14.95
N LEU A 347 -2.80 -20.49 -15.65
CA LEU A 347 -2.55 -21.79 -15.02
C LEU A 347 -1.12 -21.79 -14.45
N ILE A 348 -1.00 -21.99 -13.14
CA ILE A 348 0.29 -21.96 -12.43
C ILE A 348 0.67 -23.38 -11.99
N THR A 349 1.87 -23.79 -12.35
CA THR A 349 2.36 -25.18 -12.18
C THR A 349 3.46 -25.31 -11.12
N SER A 350 4.01 -24.19 -10.63
CA SER A 350 5.04 -24.16 -9.59
C SER A 350 5.11 -22.80 -8.92
N GLY A 351 5.76 -22.69 -7.76
CA GLY A 351 5.97 -21.39 -7.13
C GLY A 351 7.01 -20.52 -7.82
N ALA A 352 7.96 -21.10 -8.57
CA ALA A 352 8.84 -20.34 -9.46
C ALA A 352 8.04 -19.64 -10.59
N GLU A 353 7.06 -20.34 -11.15
CA GLU A 353 6.15 -19.75 -12.14
C GLU A 353 5.29 -18.64 -11.51
N PHE A 354 4.77 -18.86 -10.29
CA PHE A 354 4.08 -17.82 -9.53
C PHE A 354 4.94 -16.56 -9.36
N LYS A 355 6.20 -16.71 -8.95
CA LYS A 355 7.13 -15.58 -8.79
C LYS A 355 7.38 -14.85 -10.11
N SER A 356 7.49 -15.57 -11.23
CA SER A 356 7.64 -14.95 -12.56
C SER A 356 6.40 -14.18 -13.03
N TRP A 357 5.23 -14.49 -12.46
CA TRP A 357 3.95 -13.88 -12.81
C TRP A 357 3.70 -12.55 -12.08
N LEU A 358 4.37 -12.34 -10.94
CA LEU A 358 4.31 -11.11 -10.17
C LEU A 358 4.78 -9.89 -10.98
N PRO A 359 4.31 -8.67 -10.65
CA PRO A 359 4.83 -7.45 -11.23
C PRO A 359 6.36 -7.38 -11.16
N PRO A 360 7.03 -6.82 -12.18
CA PRO A 360 8.46 -6.55 -12.08
C PRO A 360 8.73 -5.56 -10.95
N VAL A 361 9.81 -5.78 -10.20
CA VAL A 361 10.27 -4.91 -9.12
C VAL A 361 11.58 -4.27 -9.55
N GLU A 362 11.63 -2.94 -9.56
CA GLU A 362 12.87 -2.23 -9.85
C GLU A 362 13.89 -2.44 -8.71
N ALA A 363 15.14 -2.73 -9.06
CA ALA A 363 16.18 -2.97 -8.06
C ALA A 363 16.53 -1.67 -7.31
N LEU A 364 16.48 -1.73 -5.98
CA LEU A 364 16.95 -0.62 -5.15
C LEU A 364 18.47 -0.47 -5.26
N ARG A 365 18.91 0.79 -5.40
CA ARG A 365 20.32 1.17 -5.26
C ARG A 365 20.49 1.79 -3.88
N PHE A 366 21.24 1.12 -3.01
CA PHE A 366 21.67 1.69 -1.75
C PHE A 366 22.97 2.44 -1.99
N GLU A 367 22.89 3.77 -2.00
CA GLU A 367 24.07 4.65 -2.01
C GLU A 367 24.69 4.77 -0.62
#